data_AF-A0A2U1QEY7-F1
#
_entry.id   AF-A0A2U1QEY7-F1
#
_cell.length_a   1.000
_cell.length_b   1.000
_cell.length_c   1.000
_cell.angle_alpha   90.00
_cell.angle_beta   90.00
_cell.angle_gamma   90.00
#
_symmetry.space_group_name_H-M   'P 1'
#
loop_
_entity.id
_entity.type
_entity.pdbx_description
1 polymer ?
#
loop_
_entity_poly.entity_id
_entity_poly.type
_entity_poly.pdbx_seq_one_letter_code
_entity_poly.pdbx_strand_id
1 'polypeptide(L)'
;MSKAVTFLTTINTAAYNQIVQIHSFRSDKKFESDLMTSYMDYSLKVLELCNLMTSSVKEMTERKMLMKLALRLVKSGDVAPEKMKKGKEVLRRCVECTRARGDDERCSRAKVLIGEVSSGACKLPVGEVSNEAGVVRRTLHALGALTVVISNVLVTVLYGQSEIKEHRVTNEFGWANSVNSVQQQIVDQVNAKSLLTEIEDTNRLAVNVCDVIDDVIGNGNEEQRVRLEKVVKEYEETVVRYCDGVDELTNGVNGLFNGVMKTRNGVLDGVRKVTLSWMSKAVTFLTTIHTAAYNQIHSFRSDNKFESDLMTSYMDYSLKVLELCNLMTSSVKEMTERKMLMKLALRLVKSGDVAPEKMKKTKEVLRRCVECTRARGDDERCLRAKVLIGEVSSGACKLPVGEVSNEAGVVRRTLHALGALTVVVSNVLVSVLYGQSEIKEHRVTNEFSWADSVNSVQKQIVDQVNAKSLLTEIEDTNRLAVNVCDVIDDVISNGYEEQRVRLEKVVKEYEETVVRYCDGVDELTNGVNGLFNGVMKTRNGVLDGVRKGRDAASKGPQKRITSPKN
;
A
#
# COMPACT_ATOMS: atom_id res chain seq x y z
N MET A 1 -20.24 -17.48 1.42
CA MET A 1 -19.01 -16.65 1.45
C MET A 1 -19.32 -15.16 1.39
N SER A 2 -20.14 -14.69 0.44
CA SER A 2 -20.57 -13.27 0.35
C SER A 2 -20.95 -12.65 1.71
N LYS A 3 -21.84 -13.31 2.48
CA LYS A 3 -22.24 -12.85 3.83
C LYS A 3 -21.06 -12.65 4.79
N ALA A 4 -20.05 -13.52 4.78
CA ALA A 4 -18.87 -13.41 5.64
C ALA A 4 -18.00 -12.22 5.24
N VAL A 5 -17.87 -11.97 3.93
CA VAL A 5 -17.09 -10.83 3.44
C VAL A 5 -17.81 -9.50 3.69
N THR A 6 -19.13 -9.45 3.53
CA THR A 6 -19.96 -8.30 3.92
C THR A 6 -19.80 -7.99 5.40
N PHE A 7 -19.84 -9.02 6.26
CA PHE A 7 -19.64 -8.87 7.69
C PHE A 7 -18.26 -8.30 8.05
N LEU A 8 -17.19 -8.76 7.39
CA LEU A 8 -15.86 -8.13 7.54
C LEU A 8 -15.84 -6.68 7.13
N THR A 9 -16.48 -6.35 6.00
CA THR A 9 -16.52 -4.99 5.49
C THR A 9 -17.21 -4.06 6.50
N THR A 10 -18.32 -4.53 7.10
CA THR A 10 -19.02 -3.81 8.18
C THR A 10 -18.13 -3.63 9.41
N ILE A 11 -17.44 -4.68 9.85
CA ILE A 11 -16.57 -4.61 11.04
C ILE A 11 -15.35 -3.72 10.80
N ASN A 12 -14.76 -3.78 9.61
CA ASN A 12 -13.65 -2.91 9.24
C ASN A 12 -14.08 -1.44 9.18
N THR A 13 -15.32 -1.18 8.73
CA THR A 13 -15.93 0.16 8.75
C THR A 13 -16.21 0.63 10.19
N ALA A 14 -16.65 -0.26 11.07
CA ALA A 14 -16.86 0.06 12.49
C ALA A 14 -15.51 0.35 13.20
N ALA A 15 -14.48 -0.47 12.91
CA ALA A 15 -13.12 -0.26 13.40
C ALA A 15 -12.55 1.09 12.95
N TYR A 16 -12.75 1.43 11.69
CA TYR A 16 -12.38 2.73 11.13
C TYR A 16 -12.99 3.89 11.93
N ASN A 17 -14.30 3.87 12.12
CA ASN A 17 -15.02 4.97 12.79
C ASN A 17 -14.51 5.16 14.22
N GLN A 18 -14.17 4.08 14.92
CA GLN A 18 -13.58 4.15 16.26
C GLN A 18 -12.14 4.70 16.25
N ILE A 19 -11.30 4.29 15.29
CA ILE A 19 -9.93 4.80 15.15
C ILE A 19 -9.93 6.32 14.87
N VAL A 20 -10.81 6.78 13.98
CA VAL A 20 -10.95 8.21 13.66
C VAL A 20 -11.42 9.02 14.87
N GLN A 21 -12.36 8.50 15.66
CA GLN A 21 -12.83 9.16 16.87
C GLN A 21 -11.69 9.36 17.89
N ILE A 22 -10.80 8.38 18.07
CA ILE A 22 -9.70 8.48 19.03
C ILE A 22 -8.59 9.44 18.60
N HIS A 23 -8.37 9.57 17.29
CA HIS A 23 -7.45 10.57 16.73
C HIS A 23 -7.81 12.00 17.14
N SER A 24 -9.06 12.25 17.55
CA SER A 24 -9.51 13.56 18.02
C SER A 24 -9.33 13.81 19.52
N PHE A 25 -8.98 12.78 20.33
CA PHE A 25 -9.09 12.84 21.80
C PHE A 25 -7.80 12.66 22.62
N ARG A 26 -6.65 12.29 22.05
CA ARG A 26 -5.45 11.94 22.87
C ARG A 26 -4.17 12.69 22.52
N SER A 27 -3.37 12.94 23.58
CA SER A 27 -2.06 13.61 23.57
C SER A 27 -0.86 12.66 23.68
N ASP A 28 -1.09 11.34 23.85
CA ASP A 28 -0.02 10.34 23.92
C ASP A 28 0.44 9.91 22.51
N LYS A 29 1.37 10.69 21.96
CA LYS A 29 1.95 10.49 20.63
C LYS A 29 2.60 9.12 20.44
N LYS A 30 3.13 8.51 21.51
CA LYS A 30 3.81 7.21 21.42
C LYS A 30 2.79 6.08 21.21
N PHE A 31 1.70 6.10 21.99
CA PHE A 31 0.60 5.16 21.83
C PHE A 31 0.00 5.22 20.42
N GLU A 32 -0.22 6.43 19.90
CA GLU A 32 -0.77 6.64 18.56
C GLU A 32 0.18 6.09 17.47
N SER A 33 1.49 6.34 17.60
CA SER A 33 2.51 5.85 16.67
C SER A 33 2.59 4.32 16.63
N ASP A 34 2.62 3.66 17.78
CA ASP A 34 2.71 2.19 17.88
C ASP A 34 1.43 1.52 17.33
N LEU A 35 0.27 2.08 17.66
CA LEU A 35 -1.02 1.62 17.17
C LEU A 35 -1.15 1.77 15.65
N MET A 36 -0.76 2.92 15.11
CA MET A 36 -0.76 3.19 13.67
C MET A 36 0.21 2.27 12.94
N THR A 37 1.42 2.07 13.46
CA THR A 37 2.40 1.17 12.85
C THR A 37 1.87 -0.26 12.78
N SER A 38 1.29 -0.76 13.88
CA SER A 38 0.71 -2.10 13.93
C SER A 38 -0.50 -2.24 13.00
N TYR A 39 -1.36 -1.21 12.92
CA TYR A 39 -2.51 -1.22 12.00
C TYR A 39 -2.07 -1.16 10.53
N MET A 40 -1.04 -0.38 10.21
CA MET A 40 -0.53 -0.25 8.84
C MET A 40 0.12 -1.55 8.36
N ASP A 41 0.94 -2.20 9.19
CA ASP A 41 1.50 -3.53 8.91
C ASP A 41 0.39 -4.58 8.71
N TYR A 42 -0.59 -4.61 9.62
CA TYR A 42 -1.77 -5.45 9.51
C TYR A 42 -2.52 -5.22 8.18
N SER A 43 -2.87 -3.97 7.87
CA SER A 43 -3.62 -3.63 6.66
C SER A 43 -2.86 -4.02 5.39
N LEU A 44 -1.53 -3.90 5.38
CA LEU A 44 -0.69 -4.27 4.24
C LEU A 44 -0.76 -5.77 3.96
N LYS A 45 -0.65 -6.60 5.00
CA LYS A 45 -0.75 -8.07 4.88
C LYS A 45 -2.12 -8.52 4.41
N VAL A 46 -3.19 -7.86 4.89
CA VAL A 46 -4.55 -8.13 4.42
C VAL A 46 -4.73 -7.74 2.95
N LEU A 47 -4.15 -6.62 2.51
CA LEU A 47 -4.16 -6.23 1.09
C LEU A 47 -3.38 -7.20 0.21
N GLU A 48 -2.22 -7.69 0.68
CA GLU A 48 -1.46 -8.71 -0.03
C GLU A 48 -2.26 -10.00 -0.18
N LEU A 49 -2.97 -10.41 0.87
CA LEU A 49 -3.88 -11.54 0.80
C LEU A 49 -5.04 -11.29 -0.17
N CYS A 50 -5.65 -10.10 -0.16
CA CYS A 50 -6.67 -9.73 -1.14
C CYS A 50 -6.14 -9.85 -2.57
N ASN A 51 -4.90 -9.44 -2.83
CA ASN A 51 -4.30 -9.59 -4.16
C ASN A 51 -4.17 -11.06 -4.58
N LEU A 52 -3.72 -11.94 -3.68
CA LEU A 52 -3.67 -13.39 -3.94
C LEU A 52 -5.07 -13.94 -4.26
N MET A 53 -6.07 -13.55 -3.47
CA MET A 53 -7.46 -13.98 -3.68
C MET A 53 -8.02 -13.47 -5.02
N THR A 54 -7.74 -12.21 -5.39
CA THR A 54 -8.14 -11.64 -6.68
C THR A 54 -7.57 -12.43 -7.85
N SER A 55 -6.30 -12.86 -7.77
CA SER A 55 -5.72 -13.74 -8.79
C SER A 55 -6.46 -15.08 -8.90
N SER A 56 -6.80 -15.72 -7.77
CA SER A 56 -7.55 -16.98 -7.79
C SER A 56 -9.00 -16.82 -8.28
N VAL A 57 -9.65 -15.71 -7.93
CA VAL A 57 -10.97 -15.36 -8.43
C VAL A 57 -10.94 -15.16 -9.94
N LYS A 58 -9.91 -14.50 -10.49
CA LYS A 58 -9.75 -14.32 -11.93
C LYS A 58 -9.72 -15.67 -12.67
N GLU A 59 -9.00 -16.66 -12.15
CA GLU A 59 -9.01 -18.02 -12.71
C GLU A 59 -10.39 -18.68 -12.65
N MET A 60 -11.13 -18.47 -11.55
CA MET A 60 -12.51 -18.95 -11.46
C MET A 60 -13.42 -18.27 -12.48
N THR A 61 -13.22 -16.98 -12.75
CA THR A 61 -13.95 -16.22 -13.78
C THR A 61 -13.60 -16.70 -15.19
N GLU A 62 -12.34 -17.00 -15.48
CA GLU A 62 -11.94 -17.61 -16.76
C GLU A 62 -12.62 -18.97 -16.95
N ARG A 63 -12.62 -19.82 -15.92
CA ARG A 63 -13.35 -21.09 -15.92
C ARG A 63 -14.85 -20.91 -16.15
N LYS A 64 -15.47 -19.93 -15.49
CA LYS A 64 -16.88 -19.55 -15.70
C LYS A 64 -17.16 -19.24 -17.17
N MET A 65 -16.28 -18.50 -17.84
CA MET A 65 -16.44 -18.18 -19.28
C MET A 65 -16.32 -19.43 -20.16
N LEU A 66 -15.37 -20.32 -19.86
CA LEU A 66 -15.20 -21.58 -20.60
C LEU A 66 -16.42 -22.50 -20.43
N MET A 67 -16.98 -22.63 -19.22
CA MET A 67 -18.19 -23.42 -18.97
C MET A 67 -19.40 -22.90 -19.76
N LYS A 68 -19.60 -21.57 -19.79
CA LYS A 68 -20.67 -20.95 -20.60
C LYS A 68 -20.44 -21.14 -22.10
N LEU A 69 -19.20 -21.13 -22.57
CA LEU A 69 -18.87 -21.41 -23.96
C LEU A 69 -19.18 -22.86 -24.32
N ALA A 70 -18.77 -23.82 -23.48
CA ALA A 70 -19.06 -25.23 -23.65
C ALA A 70 -20.58 -25.48 -23.72
N LEU A 71 -21.36 -24.93 -22.78
CA LEU A 71 -22.82 -25.05 -22.80
C LEU A 71 -23.43 -24.53 -24.10
N ARG A 72 -23.00 -23.35 -24.59
CA ARG A 72 -23.48 -22.81 -25.87
C ARG A 72 -23.17 -23.71 -27.05
N LEU A 73 -21.96 -24.30 -27.09
CA LEU A 73 -21.56 -25.19 -28.17
C LEU A 73 -22.38 -26.49 -28.17
N VAL A 74 -22.61 -27.07 -26.98
CA VAL A 74 -23.35 -28.33 -26.82
C VAL A 74 -24.86 -28.14 -27.01
N LYS A 75 -25.43 -27.01 -26.57
CA LYS A 75 -26.88 -26.72 -26.64
C LYS A 75 -27.40 -26.29 -28.01
N SER A 76 -26.54 -25.93 -28.96
CA SER A 76 -26.98 -25.32 -30.22
C SER A 76 -27.79 -26.22 -31.18
N GLY A 77 -28.37 -27.33 -30.68
CA GLY A 77 -29.58 -28.00 -31.19
C GLY A 77 -29.43 -28.82 -32.47
N ASP A 78 -28.75 -28.30 -33.49
CA ASP A 78 -28.73 -28.88 -34.84
C ASP A 78 -27.40 -29.55 -35.18
N VAL A 79 -26.82 -30.30 -34.24
CA VAL A 79 -25.36 -30.34 -34.13
C VAL A 79 -24.64 -31.10 -35.25
N ALA A 80 -23.93 -30.33 -36.09
CA ALA A 80 -22.76 -30.80 -36.81
C ALA A 80 -21.70 -31.34 -35.80
N PRO A 81 -21.19 -32.57 -35.95
CA PRO A 81 -20.27 -33.24 -35.01
C PRO A 81 -19.08 -32.38 -34.55
N GLU A 82 -18.62 -31.46 -35.41
CA GLU A 82 -17.53 -30.52 -35.14
C GLU A 82 -17.80 -29.56 -33.96
N LYS A 83 -19.05 -29.10 -33.77
CA LYS A 83 -19.38 -28.23 -32.62
C LYS A 83 -19.40 -29.00 -31.31
N MET A 84 -19.91 -30.24 -31.31
CA MET A 84 -19.87 -31.15 -30.17
C MET A 84 -18.43 -31.47 -29.77
N LYS A 85 -17.57 -31.78 -30.74
CA LYS A 85 -16.14 -32.02 -30.50
C LYS A 85 -15.43 -30.82 -29.88
N LYS A 86 -15.72 -29.60 -30.37
CA LYS A 86 -15.20 -28.35 -29.77
C LYS A 86 -15.75 -28.13 -28.35
N GLY A 87 -17.04 -28.37 -28.13
CA GLY A 87 -17.66 -28.28 -26.79
C GLY A 87 -16.99 -29.22 -25.79
N LYS A 88 -16.76 -30.48 -26.20
CA LYS A 88 -16.03 -31.47 -25.41
C LYS A 88 -14.61 -31.03 -25.06
N GLU A 89 -13.87 -30.49 -26.02
CA GLU A 89 -12.50 -30.00 -25.77
C GLU A 89 -12.48 -28.84 -24.76
N VAL A 90 -13.43 -27.91 -24.88
CA VAL A 90 -13.58 -26.82 -23.90
C VAL A 90 -13.93 -27.36 -22.51
N LEU A 91 -14.80 -28.38 -22.40
CA LEU A 91 -15.13 -29.02 -21.12
C LEU A 91 -13.92 -29.73 -20.50
N ARG A 92 -13.14 -30.46 -21.31
CA ARG A 92 -11.91 -31.13 -20.84
C ARG A 92 -10.93 -30.11 -20.26
N ARG A 93 -10.70 -29.01 -20.98
CA ARG A 93 -9.86 -27.90 -20.52
C ARG A 93 -10.41 -27.28 -19.21
N CYS A 94 -11.72 -27.17 -19.03
CA CYS A 94 -12.31 -26.71 -17.76
C CYS A 94 -11.98 -27.63 -16.58
N VAL A 95 -12.02 -28.95 -16.80
CA VAL A 95 -11.72 -29.96 -15.77
C VAL A 95 -10.22 -29.95 -15.44
N GLU A 96 -9.36 -29.89 -16.46
CA GLU A 96 -7.90 -29.81 -16.31
C GLU A 96 -7.47 -28.56 -15.53
N CYS A 97 -8.04 -27.38 -15.83
CA CYS A 97 -7.80 -26.15 -15.08
C CYS A 97 -8.15 -26.28 -13.58
N THR A 98 -9.02 -27.21 -13.20
CA THR A 98 -9.34 -27.44 -11.78
C THR A 98 -8.29 -28.32 -11.10
N ARG A 99 -7.76 -29.32 -11.81
CA ARG A 99 -6.76 -30.25 -11.28
C ARG A 99 -5.40 -29.60 -11.09
N ALA A 100 -5.06 -28.61 -11.91
CA ALA A 100 -3.81 -27.86 -11.79
C ALA A 100 -3.71 -26.96 -10.54
N ARG A 101 -4.78 -26.82 -9.73
CA ARG A 101 -4.81 -25.98 -8.52
C ARG A 101 -4.04 -26.54 -7.31
N GLY A 102 -3.58 -27.79 -7.38
CA GLY A 102 -3.07 -28.53 -6.22
C GLY A 102 -1.69 -28.10 -5.68
N ASP A 103 -0.81 -27.51 -6.50
CA ASP A 103 0.61 -27.31 -6.16
C ASP A 103 1.03 -25.84 -6.08
N ASP A 104 0.12 -24.96 -5.64
CA ASP A 104 0.32 -23.52 -5.81
C ASP A 104 1.14 -22.88 -4.68
N GLU A 105 2.31 -22.32 -5.02
CA GLU A 105 3.11 -21.39 -4.21
C GLU A 105 2.25 -20.29 -3.57
N ARG A 106 1.17 -19.87 -4.27
CA ARG A 106 0.20 -18.89 -3.76
C ARG A 106 -0.56 -19.38 -2.52
N CYS A 107 -0.88 -20.67 -2.43
CA CYS A 107 -1.51 -21.25 -1.23
C CYS A 107 -0.54 -21.18 -0.03
N SER A 108 0.72 -21.57 -0.26
CA SER A 108 1.78 -21.50 0.74
C SER A 108 2.02 -20.06 1.21
N ARG A 109 2.08 -19.09 0.28
CA ARG A 109 2.20 -17.66 0.61
C ARG A 109 0.99 -17.15 1.39
N ALA A 110 -0.23 -17.52 0.98
CA ALA A 110 -1.45 -17.13 1.69
C ALA A 110 -1.47 -17.65 3.13
N LYS A 111 -1.02 -18.89 3.38
CA LYS A 111 -0.87 -19.45 4.72
C LYS A 111 0.13 -18.67 5.58
N VAL A 112 1.28 -18.33 5.00
CA VAL A 112 2.30 -17.50 5.67
C VAL A 112 1.69 -16.15 6.06
N LEU A 113 1.02 -15.47 5.12
CA LEU A 113 0.36 -14.20 5.38
C LEU A 113 -0.71 -14.30 6.46
N ILE A 114 -1.53 -15.35 6.44
CA ILE A 114 -2.53 -15.57 7.49
C ILE A 114 -1.87 -15.77 8.86
N GLY A 115 -0.75 -16.50 8.93
CA GLY A 115 0.05 -16.64 10.14
C GLY A 115 0.65 -15.31 10.61
N GLU A 116 1.11 -14.47 9.68
CA GLU A 116 1.65 -13.13 9.97
C GLU A 116 0.55 -12.16 10.44
N VAL A 117 -0.65 -12.22 9.87
CA VAL A 117 -1.83 -11.44 10.27
C VAL A 117 -2.29 -11.88 11.67
N SER A 118 -2.35 -13.19 11.90
CA SER A 118 -2.70 -13.80 13.19
C SER A 118 -1.72 -13.40 14.29
N SER A 119 -0.41 -13.58 14.05
CA SER A 119 0.63 -13.20 15.01
C SER A 119 0.72 -11.69 15.23
N GLY A 120 0.46 -10.87 14.19
CA GLY A 120 0.37 -9.42 14.31
C GLY A 120 -0.80 -8.98 15.19
N ALA A 121 -1.97 -9.59 15.00
CA ALA A 121 -3.14 -9.32 15.83
C ALA A 121 -2.86 -9.66 17.30
N CYS A 122 -2.23 -10.80 17.59
CA CYS A 122 -1.90 -11.24 18.95
C CYS A 122 -0.80 -10.42 19.66
N LYS A 123 -0.02 -9.61 18.94
CA LYS A 123 1.03 -8.77 19.53
C LYS A 123 0.52 -7.45 20.11
N LEU A 124 -0.74 -7.09 19.86
CA LEU A 124 -1.34 -5.90 20.44
C LEU A 124 -1.61 -6.13 21.94
N PRO A 125 -1.00 -5.37 22.86
CA PRO A 125 -1.17 -5.60 24.30
C PRO A 125 -2.64 -5.45 24.69
N VAL A 126 -3.20 -6.39 25.44
CA VAL A 126 -4.59 -6.30 25.92
C VAL A 126 -4.69 -5.11 26.89
N GLY A 127 -5.41 -4.06 26.49
CA GLY A 127 -5.61 -2.87 27.31
C GLY A 127 -6.76 -3.03 28.31
N GLU A 128 -6.68 -2.35 29.45
CA GLU A 128 -7.79 -2.22 30.40
C GLU A 128 -9.09 -1.75 29.70
N VAL A 129 -10.22 -2.32 30.13
CA VAL A 129 -11.56 -2.13 29.52
C VAL A 129 -12.02 -0.67 29.60
N SER A 130 -11.56 0.05 30.63
CA SER A 130 -12.07 1.35 31.03
C SER A 130 -11.60 2.51 30.16
N ASN A 131 -10.65 2.31 29.23
CA ASN A 131 -10.12 3.38 28.40
C ASN A 131 -10.36 3.16 26.89
N GLU A 132 -10.61 4.24 26.16
CA GLU A 132 -10.91 4.23 24.71
C GLU A 132 -9.82 3.52 23.88
N ALA A 133 -8.55 3.63 24.29
CA ALA A 133 -7.44 2.88 23.69
C ALA A 133 -7.56 1.37 23.86
N GLY A 134 -8.14 0.91 24.97
CA GLY A 134 -8.51 -0.47 25.20
C GLY A 134 -9.59 -0.90 24.23
N VAL A 135 -10.61 -0.07 23.99
CA VAL A 135 -11.67 -0.36 23.00
C VAL A 135 -11.09 -0.54 21.60
N VAL A 136 -10.24 0.37 21.12
CA VAL A 136 -9.65 0.22 19.77
C VAL A 136 -8.72 -0.98 19.65
N ARG A 137 -7.90 -1.28 20.67
CA ARG A 137 -7.08 -2.49 20.64
C ARG A 137 -7.93 -3.75 20.54
N ARG A 138 -9.05 -3.82 21.28
CA ARG A 138 -10.02 -4.93 21.20
C ARG A 138 -10.65 -5.01 19.82
N THR A 139 -11.01 -3.88 19.22
CA THR A 139 -11.61 -3.82 17.89
C THR A 139 -10.62 -4.25 16.80
N LEU A 140 -9.35 -3.85 16.90
CA LEU A 140 -8.28 -4.33 16.00
C LEU A 140 -8.01 -5.82 16.18
N HIS A 141 -8.05 -6.32 17.42
CA HIS A 141 -7.95 -7.75 17.70
C HIS A 141 -9.11 -8.53 17.07
N ALA A 142 -10.34 -8.01 17.18
CA ALA A 142 -11.53 -8.60 16.55
C ALA A 142 -11.40 -8.63 15.04
N LEU A 143 -10.97 -7.52 14.45
CA LEU A 143 -10.76 -7.39 13.01
C LEU A 143 -9.71 -8.40 12.53
N GLY A 144 -8.59 -8.52 13.25
CA GLY A 144 -7.53 -9.47 12.94
C GLY A 144 -7.98 -10.92 13.03
N ALA A 145 -8.67 -11.29 14.11
CA ALA A 145 -9.21 -12.64 14.28
C ALA A 145 -10.20 -13.01 13.17
N LEU A 146 -11.16 -12.13 12.88
CA LEU A 146 -12.15 -12.37 11.83
C LEU A 146 -11.52 -12.44 10.44
N THR A 147 -10.51 -11.61 10.19
CA THR A 147 -9.78 -11.65 8.93
C THR A 147 -9.06 -12.97 8.79
N VAL A 148 -8.33 -13.43 9.81
CA VAL A 148 -7.69 -14.77 9.82
C VAL A 148 -8.68 -15.89 9.51
N VAL A 149 -9.86 -15.88 10.15
CA VAL A 149 -10.90 -16.90 9.94
C VAL A 149 -11.38 -16.91 8.50
N ILE A 150 -11.73 -15.74 7.97
CA ILE A 150 -12.30 -15.65 6.63
C ILE A 150 -11.26 -15.87 5.55
N SER A 151 -10.04 -15.39 5.78
CA SER A 151 -8.88 -15.68 4.96
C SER A 151 -8.59 -17.18 4.90
N ASN A 152 -8.63 -17.89 6.03
CA ASN A 152 -8.49 -19.34 6.05
C ASN A 152 -9.58 -20.03 5.24
N VAL A 153 -10.83 -19.59 5.39
CA VAL A 153 -11.98 -20.14 4.65
C VAL A 153 -11.86 -19.88 3.16
N LEU A 154 -11.43 -18.68 2.76
CA LEU A 154 -11.21 -18.30 1.37
C LEU A 154 -10.06 -19.11 0.76
N VAL A 155 -8.93 -19.23 1.46
CA VAL A 155 -7.82 -20.09 1.03
C VAL A 155 -8.25 -21.55 0.92
N THR A 156 -9.05 -22.03 1.87
CA THR A 156 -9.55 -23.41 1.85
C THR A 156 -10.40 -23.69 0.61
N VAL A 157 -11.33 -22.78 0.28
CA VAL A 157 -12.20 -22.94 -0.91
C VAL A 157 -11.44 -22.71 -2.21
N LEU A 158 -10.56 -21.70 -2.28
CA LEU A 158 -9.83 -21.36 -3.49
C LEU A 158 -8.81 -22.43 -3.88
N TYR A 159 -8.14 -23.02 -2.88
CA TYR A 159 -7.04 -23.98 -3.08
C TYR A 159 -7.42 -25.42 -2.70
N GLY A 160 -8.69 -25.70 -2.38
CA GLY A 160 -9.18 -27.06 -2.13
C GLY A 160 -8.54 -27.76 -0.93
N GLN A 161 -8.24 -27.02 0.14
CA GLN A 161 -7.68 -27.60 1.36
C GLN A 161 -8.77 -28.29 2.19
N SER A 162 -8.39 -29.31 2.97
CA SER A 162 -9.34 -30.06 3.82
C SER A 162 -9.43 -29.56 5.26
N GLU A 163 -8.52 -28.68 5.71
CA GLU A 163 -8.45 -28.28 7.11
C GLU A 163 -8.39 -26.75 7.27
N ILE A 164 -9.43 -26.18 7.90
CA ILE A 164 -9.39 -24.82 8.44
C ILE A 164 -8.75 -24.88 9.82
N LYS A 165 -7.63 -24.14 10.01
CA LYS A 165 -7.08 -23.93 11.35
C LYS A 165 -8.01 -23.04 12.15
N GLU A 166 -8.54 -23.56 13.25
CA GLU A 166 -9.25 -22.76 14.24
C GLU A 166 -8.30 -21.74 14.86
N HIS A 167 -8.68 -20.47 14.78
CA HIS A 167 -8.07 -19.39 15.55
C HIS A 167 -8.97 -19.06 16.73
N ARG A 168 -8.68 -19.57 17.94
CA ARG A 168 -9.50 -19.22 19.10
C ARG A 168 -9.15 -17.83 19.60
N VAL A 169 -10.15 -16.96 19.63
CA VAL A 169 -10.05 -15.68 20.33
C VAL A 169 -10.16 -15.94 21.83
N THR A 170 -9.30 -15.32 22.63
CA THR A 170 -9.34 -15.46 24.10
C THR A 170 -10.65 -14.91 24.66
N ASN A 171 -11.20 -15.57 25.68
CA ASN A 171 -12.48 -15.18 26.32
C ASN A 171 -12.41 -13.85 27.09
N GLU A 172 -11.25 -13.20 27.09
CA GLU A 172 -11.02 -11.88 27.72
C GLU A 172 -11.81 -10.75 27.02
N PHE A 173 -12.30 -11.00 25.81
CA PHE A 173 -13.14 -10.07 25.08
C PHE A 173 -14.61 -10.47 25.17
N GLY A 174 -15.49 -9.52 25.54
CA GLY A 174 -16.94 -9.79 25.65
C GLY A 174 -17.61 -10.26 24.34
N TRP A 175 -16.97 -10.03 23.19
CA TRP A 175 -17.41 -10.52 21.87
C TRP A 175 -16.73 -11.83 21.43
N ALA A 176 -15.73 -12.33 22.16
CA ALA A 176 -14.96 -13.51 21.78
C ALA A 176 -15.85 -14.73 21.57
N ASN A 177 -16.84 -14.95 22.44
CA ASN A 177 -17.79 -16.06 22.31
C ASN A 177 -18.61 -15.98 21.02
N SER A 178 -19.03 -14.77 20.62
CA SER A 178 -19.76 -14.57 19.36
C SER A 178 -18.87 -14.81 18.14
N VAL A 179 -17.62 -14.31 18.16
CA VAL A 179 -16.67 -14.54 17.06
C VAL A 179 -16.26 -16.02 16.97
N ASN A 180 -15.95 -16.66 18.10
CA ASN A 180 -15.64 -18.08 18.16
C ASN A 180 -16.85 -18.93 17.71
N SER A 181 -18.08 -18.56 18.07
CA SER A 181 -19.29 -19.23 17.60
C SER A 181 -19.52 -19.08 16.10
N VAL A 182 -19.36 -17.88 15.55
CA VAL A 182 -19.47 -17.63 14.10
C VAL A 182 -18.38 -18.39 13.34
N GLN A 183 -17.15 -18.36 13.86
CA GLN A 183 -16.05 -19.13 13.31
C GLN A 183 -16.36 -20.63 13.30
N GLN A 184 -16.86 -21.18 14.41
CA GLN A 184 -17.24 -22.59 14.47
C GLN A 184 -18.31 -22.92 13.42
N GLN A 185 -19.35 -22.11 13.30
CA GLN A 185 -20.39 -22.30 12.28
C GLN A 185 -19.82 -22.27 10.85
N ILE A 186 -18.86 -21.37 10.58
CA ILE A 186 -18.21 -21.30 9.28
C ILE A 186 -17.33 -22.53 9.04
N VAL A 187 -16.55 -22.95 10.05
CA VAL A 187 -15.72 -24.16 10.01
C VAL A 187 -16.59 -25.39 9.76
N ASP A 188 -17.68 -25.54 10.49
CA ASP A 188 -18.62 -26.66 10.34
C ASP A 188 -19.27 -26.65 8.96
N GLN A 189 -19.66 -25.49 8.42
CA GLN A 189 -20.22 -25.38 7.06
C GLN A 189 -19.21 -25.71 5.97
N VAL A 190 -17.96 -25.29 6.12
CA VAL A 190 -16.89 -25.59 5.14
C VAL A 190 -16.47 -27.05 5.24
N ASN A 191 -16.34 -27.59 6.45
CA ASN A 191 -16.00 -28.99 6.71
C ASN A 191 -17.14 -29.95 6.31
N ALA A 192 -18.40 -29.48 6.32
CA ALA A 192 -19.52 -30.19 5.70
C ALA A 192 -19.44 -30.27 4.17
N LYS A 193 -18.35 -29.77 3.56
CA LYS A 193 -17.94 -29.88 2.15
C LYS A 193 -18.85 -29.23 1.11
N SER A 194 -19.90 -28.50 1.48
CA SER A 194 -20.95 -28.08 0.52
C SER A 194 -20.46 -27.25 -0.69
N LEU A 195 -19.38 -26.49 -0.55
CA LEU A 195 -18.80 -25.67 -1.63
C LEU A 195 -17.80 -26.44 -2.50
N LEU A 196 -16.98 -27.28 -1.88
CA LEU A 196 -16.07 -28.18 -2.60
C LEU A 196 -16.89 -29.20 -3.42
N THR A 197 -18.01 -29.68 -2.87
CA THR A 197 -18.93 -30.57 -3.58
C THR A 197 -19.53 -29.92 -4.81
N GLU A 198 -19.84 -28.61 -4.81
CA GLU A 198 -20.36 -27.96 -6.02
C GLU A 198 -19.33 -27.90 -7.16
N ILE A 199 -18.06 -27.66 -6.83
CA ILE A 199 -16.97 -27.67 -7.81
C ILE A 199 -16.72 -29.09 -8.34
N GLU A 200 -16.72 -30.08 -7.44
CA GLU A 200 -16.55 -31.49 -7.77
C GLU A 200 -17.74 -32.04 -8.58
N ASP A 201 -18.97 -31.69 -8.21
CA ASP A 201 -20.20 -32.06 -8.91
C ASP A 201 -20.23 -31.47 -10.31
N THR A 202 -19.86 -30.19 -10.44
CA THR A 202 -19.75 -29.53 -11.75
C THR A 202 -18.72 -30.22 -12.63
N ASN A 203 -17.57 -30.63 -12.07
CA ASN A 203 -16.54 -31.37 -12.80
C ASN A 203 -17.01 -32.79 -13.18
N ARG A 204 -17.68 -33.48 -12.27
CA ARG A 204 -18.25 -34.81 -12.52
C ARG A 204 -19.27 -34.75 -13.64
N LEU A 205 -20.18 -33.78 -13.62
CA LEU A 205 -21.16 -33.57 -14.67
C LEU A 205 -20.51 -33.15 -15.99
N ALA A 206 -19.45 -32.32 -15.96
CA ALA A 206 -18.70 -31.99 -17.17
C ALA A 206 -18.08 -33.24 -17.84
N VAL A 207 -17.50 -34.15 -17.04
CA VAL A 207 -16.99 -35.44 -17.54
C VAL A 207 -18.12 -36.30 -18.10
N ASN A 208 -19.25 -36.40 -17.38
CA ASN A 208 -20.42 -37.13 -17.88
C ASN A 208 -20.94 -36.56 -19.20
N VAL A 209 -20.98 -35.23 -19.38
CA VAL A 209 -21.32 -34.59 -20.66
C VAL A 209 -20.32 -34.99 -21.75
N CYS A 210 -19.02 -34.99 -21.45
CA CYS A 210 -18.01 -35.43 -22.41
C CYS A 210 -18.21 -36.88 -22.87
N ASP A 211 -18.54 -37.78 -21.95
CA ASP A 211 -18.74 -39.20 -22.24
C ASP A 211 -20.00 -39.41 -23.11
N VAL A 212 -21.11 -38.73 -22.78
CA VAL A 212 -22.34 -38.82 -23.57
C VAL A 212 -22.17 -38.18 -24.96
N ILE A 213 -21.35 -37.13 -25.10
CA ILE A 213 -21.01 -36.57 -26.41
C ILE A 213 -20.29 -37.60 -27.29
N ASP A 214 -19.39 -38.40 -26.74
CA ASP A 214 -18.70 -39.46 -27.50
C ASP A 214 -19.69 -40.52 -28.01
N ASP A 215 -20.62 -40.94 -27.15
CA ASP A 215 -21.69 -41.88 -27.50
C ASP A 215 -22.55 -41.35 -28.67
N VAL A 216 -22.93 -40.07 -28.61
CA VAL A 216 -23.75 -39.40 -29.64
C VAL A 216 -22.98 -39.24 -30.96
N ILE A 217 -21.69 -38.89 -30.92
CA ILE A 217 -20.87 -38.77 -32.14
C ILE A 217 -20.68 -40.14 -32.80
N GLY A 218 -20.54 -41.21 -32.02
CA GLY A 218 -20.29 -42.56 -32.52
C GLY A 218 -21.52 -43.22 -33.16
N ASN A 219 -22.66 -43.21 -32.46
CA ASN A 219 -23.84 -44.01 -32.82
C ASN A 219 -25.18 -43.25 -32.68
N GLY A 220 -25.14 -41.92 -32.68
CA GLY A 220 -26.20 -40.97 -32.27
C GLY A 220 -27.64 -41.32 -32.61
N ASN A 221 -28.23 -42.22 -31.83
CA ASN A 221 -29.65 -42.54 -31.89
C ASN A 221 -30.45 -41.53 -31.04
N GLU A 222 -31.78 -41.56 -31.18
CA GLU A 222 -32.66 -40.63 -30.48
C GLU A 222 -32.54 -40.74 -28.95
N GLU A 223 -32.34 -41.96 -28.43
CA GLU A 223 -32.16 -42.22 -27.01
C GLU A 223 -30.90 -41.52 -26.44
N GLN A 224 -29.78 -41.57 -27.16
CA GLN A 224 -28.54 -40.89 -26.77
C GLN A 224 -28.68 -39.37 -26.81
N ARG A 225 -29.47 -38.83 -27.76
CA ARG A 225 -29.78 -37.39 -27.82
C ARG A 225 -30.61 -36.93 -26.63
N VAL A 226 -31.66 -37.68 -26.27
CA VAL A 226 -32.48 -37.42 -25.07
C VAL A 226 -31.63 -37.50 -23.80
N ARG A 227 -30.72 -38.50 -23.71
CA ARG A 227 -29.78 -38.62 -22.60
C ARG A 227 -28.83 -37.43 -22.52
N LEU A 228 -28.30 -36.96 -23.65
CA LEU A 228 -27.44 -35.77 -23.70
C LEU A 228 -28.18 -34.53 -23.22
N GLU A 229 -29.40 -34.29 -23.69
CA GLU A 229 -30.22 -33.16 -23.26
C GLU A 229 -30.44 -33.15 -21.75
N LYS A 230 -30.75 -34.32 -21.16
CA LYS A 230 -30.92 -34.45 -19.72
C LYS A 230 -29.63 -34.09 -18.96
N VAL A 231 -28.49 -34.68 -19.33
CA VAL A 231 -27.22 -34.43 -18.63
C VAL A 231 -26.73 -32.99 -18.83
N VAL A 232 -26.95 -32.41 -20.01
CA VAL A 232 -26.63 -31.00 -20.30
C VAL A 232 -27.48 -30.06 -19.47
N LYS A 233 -28.76 -30.39 -19.24
CA LYS A 233 -29.63 -29.61 -18.36
C LYS A 233 -29.16 -29.66 -16.91
N GLU A 234 -28.84 -30.85 -16.39
CA GLU A 234 -28.27 -31.00 -15.04
C GLU A 234 -26.94 -30.23 -14.90
N TYR A 235 -26.06 -30.33 -15.90
CA TYR A 235 -24.80 -29.59 -15.93
C TYR A 235 -25.04 -28.07 -15.96
N GLU A 236 -25.99 -27.59 -16.76
CA GLU A 236 -26.35 -26.17 -16.80
C GLU A 236 -26.79 -25.65 -15.43
N GLU A 237 -27.66 -26.38 -14.72
CA GLU A 237 -28.12 -25.98 -13.39
C GLU A 237 -26.95 -25.86 -12.39
N THR A 238 -25.95 -26.74 -12.48
CA THR A 238 -24.72 -26.63 -11.67
C THR A 238 -23.82 -25.47 -12.11
N VAL A 239 -23.69 -25.22 -13.42
CA VAL A 239 -22.91 -24.10 -13.94
C VAL A 239 -23.51 -22.77 -13.53
N VAL A 240 -24.85 -22.65 -13.51
CA VAL A 240 -25.52 -21.43 -13.01
C VAL A 240 -25.17 -21.17 -11.56
N ARG A 241 -25.29 -22.18 -10.68
CA ARG A 241 -24.90 -22.06 -9.26
C ARG A 241 -23.42 -21.69 -9.10
N TYR A 242 -22.53 -22.35 -9.85
CA TYR A 242 -21.10 -22.01 -9.86
C TYR A 242 -20.86 -20.56 -10.31
N CYS A 243 -21.54 -20.11 -11.37
CA CYS A 243 -21.43 -18.74 -11.88
C CYS A 243 -21.82 -17.71 -10.82
N ASP A 244 -22.95 -17.92 -10.15
CA ASP A 244 -23.47 -17.03 -9.13
C ASP A 244 -22.53 -16.98 -7.92
N GLY A 245 -22.02 -18.15 -7.49
CA GLY A 245 -21.02 -18.25 -6.43
C GLY A 245 -19.71 -17.51 -6.74
N VAL A 246 -19.23 -17.59 -7.99
CA VAL A 246 -18.03 -16.85 -8.44
C VAL A 246 -18.27 -15.34 -8.44
N ASP A 247 -19.44 -14.87 -8.88
CA ASP A 247 -19.77 -13.44 -8.88
C ASP A 247 -19.89 -12.89 -7.46
N GLU A 248 -20.56 -13.62 -6.58
CA GLU A 248 -20.62 -13.31 -5.15
C GLU A 248 -19.24 -13.24 -4.50
N LEU A 249 -18.37 -14.19 -4.82
CA LEU A 249 -17.00 -14.22 -4.30
C LEU A 249 -16.18 -13.04 -4.82
N THR A 250 -16.30 -12.71 -6.11
CA THR A 250 -15.64 -11.57 -6.74
C THR A 250 -16.04 -10.27 -6.07
N ASN A 251 -17.35 -10.06 -5.90
CA ASN A 251 -17.90 -8.88 -5.23
C ASN A 251 -17.44 -8.80 -3.77
N GLY A 252 -17.39 -9.95 -3.07
CA GLY A 252 -16.85 -10.06 -1.73
C GLY A 252 -15.39 -9.59 -1.68
N VAL A 253 -14.48 -10.25 -2.41
CA VAL A 253 -13.04 -9.93 -2.37
C VAL A 253 -12.79 -8.46 -2.72
N ASN A 254 -13.48 -7.92 -3.73
CA ASN A 254 -13.39 -6.50 -4.07
C ASN A 254 -13.93 -5.59 -2.96
N GLY A 255 -15.03 -5.96 -2.31
CA GLY A 255 -15.60 -5.26 -1.17
C GLY A 255 -14.64 -5.22 0.02
N LEU A 256 -13.98 -6.35 0.33
CA LEU A 256 -12.96 -6.42 1.38
C LEU A 256 -11.76 -5.54 1.04
N PHE A 257 -11.22 -5.65 -0.18
CA PHE A 257 -10.10 -4.83 -0.63
C PHE A 257 -10.43 -3.34 -0.54
N ASN A 258 -11.58 -2.93 -1.09
CA ASN A 258 -12.04 -1.54 -1.04
C ASN A 258 -12.30 -1.07 0.39
N GLY A 259 -12.86 -1.92 1.25
CA GLY A 259 -13.07 -1.62 2.65
C GLY A 259 -11.76 -1.40 3.41
N VAL A 260 -10.78 -2.30 3.23
CA VAL A 260 -9.43 -2.18 3.83
C VAL A 260 -8.71 -0.95 3.30
N MET A 261 -8.75 -0.71 1.99
CA MET A 261 -8.19 0.50 1.38
C MET A 261 -8.87 1.76 1.89
N LYS A 262 -10.19 1.78 2.01
CA LYS A 262 -10.95 2.92 2.53
C LYS A 262 -10.62 3.18 4.00
N THR A 263 -10.51 2.16 4.83
CA THR A 263 -10.10 2.32 6.23
C THR A 263 -8.66 2.79 6.32
N ARG A 264 -7.74 2.16 5.59
CA ARG A 264 -6.33 2.57 5.54
C ARG A 264 -6.18 4.02 5.06
N ASN A 265 -6.83 4.37 3.96
CA ASN A 265 -6.84 5.73 3.43
C ASN A 265 -7.57 6.69 4.35
N GLY A 266 -8.60 6.23 5.06
CA GLY A 266 -9.32 6.95 6.09
C GLY A 266 -8.44 7.29 7.31
N VAL A 267 -7.64 6.33 7.74
CA VAL A 267 -6.63 6.47 8.78
C VAL A 267 -5.52 7.42 8.32
N LEU A 268 -5.15 7.36 7.04
CA LEU A 268 -4.31 8.35 6.38
C LEU A 268 -5.02 9.70 6.17
N ASP A 269 -6.36 9.73 6.12
CA ASP A 269 -7.20 10.91 5.98
C ASP A 269 -7.42 11.61 7.33
N GLY A 270 -7.26 10.92 8.46
CA GLY A 270 -6.99 11.58 9.75
C GLY A 270 -5.75 12.49 9.67
N VAL A 271 -4.90 12.27 8.67
CA VAL A 271 -3.72 13.06 8.30
C VAL A 271 -4.02 14.06 7.16
N ARG A 272 -5.28 14.47 6.93
CA ARG A 272 -5.84 15.35 5.85
C ARG A 272 -5.26 16.77 5.69
N LYS A 273 -4.10 17.05 6.30
CA LYS A 273 -3.30 18.23 6.00
C LYS A 273 -1.90 17.74 5.66
N VAL A 274 -1.40 18.15 4.50
CA VAL A 274 0.03 18.00 4.19
C VAL A 274 0.79 18.82 5.24
N THR A 275 1.32 18.10 6.22
CA THR A 275 2.09 18.61 7.36
C THR A 275 3.54 18.18 7.18
N LEU A 276 4.45 18.78 7.95
CA LEU A 276 5.84 18.35 8.00
C LEU A 276 5.98 16.90 8.44
N SER A 277 5.15 16.45 9.39
CA SER A 277 5.14 15.04 9.80
C SER A 277 4.63 14.12 8.69
N TRP A 278 3.60 14.52 7.93
CA TRP A 278 3.17 13.76 6.74
C TRP A 278 4.30 13.65 5.70
N MET A 279 4.98 14.76 5.41
CA MET A 279 6.11 14.79 4.47
C MET A 279 7.24 13.86 4.94
N SER A 280 7.59 13.90 6.22
CA SER A 280 8.58 13.01 6.82
C SER A 280 8.18 11.53 6.64
N LYS A 281 6.92 11.18 6.93
CA LYS A 281 6.40 9.82 6.74
C LYS A 281 6.44 9.41 5.27
N ALA A 282 6.11 10.30 4.34
CA ALA A 282 6.17 10.02 2.90
C ALA A 282 7.62 9.77 2.42
N VAL A 283 8.60 10.54 2.90
CA VAL A 283 10.02 10.33 2.61
C VAL A 283 10.54 9.03 3.24
N THR A 284 10.09 8.71 4.46
CA THR A 284 10.43 7.44 5.13
C THR A 284 9.86 6.23 4.39
N PHE A 285 8.64 6.36 3.87
CA PHE A 285 8.01 5.37 3.00
C PHE A 285 8.83 5.14 1.73
N LEU A 286 9.27 6.22 1.04
CA LEU A 286 10.19 6.09 -0.09
C LEU A 286 11.47 5.35 0.31
N THR A 287 12.08 5.71 1.44
CA THR A 287 13.30 5.06 1.93
C THR A 287 13.10 3.55 2.10
N THR A 288 11.95 3.16 2.65
CA THR A 288 11.57 1.75 2.84
C THR A 288 11.44 1.03 1.51
N ILE A 289 10.76 1.65 0.53
CA ILE A 289 10.60 1.10 -0.82
C ILE A 289 11.94 0.94 -1.53
N HIS A 290 12.81 1.95 -1.46
CA HIS A 290 14.16 1.89 -2.03
C HIS A 290 15.00 0.76 -1.40
N THR A 291 14.84 0.54 -0.09
CA THR A 291 15.51 -0.56 0.62
C THR A 291 14.92 -1.93 0.23
N ALA A 292 13.61 -2.04 0.09
CA ALA A 292 12.97 -3.28 -0.36
C ALA A 292 13.38 -3.63 -1.80
N ALA A 293 13.39 -2.64 -2.69
CA ALA A 293 13.85 -2.81 -4.06
C ALA A 293 15.33 -3.15 -4.14
N TYR A 294 16.18 -2.59 -3.27
CA TYR A 294 17.58 -3.01 -3.17
C TYR A 294 17.69 -4.51 -2.90
N ASN A 295 16.97 -5.01 -1.88
CA ASN A 295 17.04 -6.41 -1.50
C ASN A 295 16.62 -7.33 -2.65
N GLN A 296 15.57 -6.95 -3.38
CA GLN A 296 15.12 -7.67 -4.58
C GLN A 296 16.15 -7.59 -5.72
N ILE A 297 16.65 -6.40 -6.06
CA ILE A 297 17.67 -6.21 -7.10
C ILE A 297 18.96 -6.98 -6.75
N HIS A 298 19.33 -6.99 -5.47
CA HIS A 298 20.52 -7.67 -4.99
C HIS A 298 20.38 -9.19 -5.05
N SER A 299 19.21 -9.76 -4.71
CA SER A 299 18.98 -11.20 -4.79
C SER A 299 19.07 -11.73 -6.21
N PHE A 300 18.62 -10.98 -7.21
CA PHE A 300 18.72 -11.41 -8.63
C PHE A 300 20.13 -11.33 -9.21
N ARG A 301 21.05 -10.69 -8.49
CA ARG A 301 22.41 -10.45 -8.99
C ARG A 301 23.36 -11.64 -8.79
N SER A 302 23.05 -12.55 -7.85
CA SER A 302 23.90 -13.71 -7.58
C SER A 302 24.08 -14.62 -8.81
N ASP A 303 23.19 -14.51 -9.81
CA ASP A 303 23.07 -15.46 -10.91
C ASP A 303 23.69 -14.97 -12.24
N ASN A 304 24.54 -13.92 -12.19
CA ASN A 304 25.34 -13.39 -13.31
C ASN A 304 24.55 -12.89 -14.56
N LYS A 305 23.22 -12.85 -14.53
CA LYS A 305 22.36 -12.39 -15.66
C LYS A 305 21.85 -10.95 -15.54
N PHE A 306 22.43 -10.12 -14.67
CA PHE A 306 21.96 -8.75 -14.52
C PHE A 306 22.28 -7.94 -15.79
N GLU A 307 21.26 -7.69 -16.62
CA GLU A 307 21.42 -7.02 -17.92
C GLU A 307 22.09 -5.63 -17.75
N SER A 308 23.04 -5.32 -18.63
CA SER A 308 23.78 -4.05 -18.63
C SER A 308 22.85 -2.82 -18.69
N ASP A 309 21.71 -2.96 -19.37
CA ASP A 309 20.74 -1.88 -19.57
C ASP A 309 19.91 -1.60 -18.32
N LEU A 310 19.57 -2.66 -17.57
CA LEU A 310 18.91 -2.56 -16.26
C LEU A 310 19.79 -1.86 -15.24
N MET A 311 21.07 -2.23 -15.20
CA MET A 311 22.07 -1.58 -14.36
C MET A 311 22.19 -0.10 -14.69
N THR A 312 22.37 0.22 -15.97
CA THR A 312 22.53 1.61 -16.45
C THR A 312 21.30 2.44 -16.09
N SER A 313 20.11 1.88 -16.28
CA SER A 313 18.83 2.54 -15.97
C SER A 313 18.68 2.81 -14.47
N TYR A 314 19.02 1.84 -13.61
CA TYR A 314 19.01 2.06 -12.15
C TYR A 314 20.05 3.09 -11.70
N MET A 315 21.23 3.10 -12.31
CA MET A 315 22.30 4.04 -11.97
C MET A 315 21.96 5.47 -12.40
N ASP A 316 21.30 5.64 -13.54
CA ASP A 316 20.76 6.94 -13.98
C ASP A 316 19.63 7.40 -13.04
N TYR A 317 18.67 6.52 -12.76
CA TYR A 317 17.58 6.79 -11.82
C TYR A 317 18.08 7.20 -10.43
N SER A 318 18.97 6.42 -9.83
CA SER A 318 19.48 6.69 -8.48
C SER A 318 20.25 8.01 -8.40
N LEU A 319 20.96 8.39 -9.46
CA LEU A 319 21.63 9.70 -9.52
C LEU A 319 20.61 10.84 -9.45
N LYS A 320 19.54 10.77 -10.25
CA LYS A 320 18.47 11.78 -10.25
C LYS A 320 17.76 11.89 -8.91
N VAL A 321 17.50 10.75 -8.25
CA VAL A 321 16.92 10.73 -6.90
C VAL A 321 17.86 11.37 -5.87
N LEU A 322 19.17 11.13 -5.97
CA LEU A 322 20.15 11.78 -5.09
C LEU A 322 20.21 13.29 -5.32
N GLU A 323 20.12 13.74 -6.57
CA GLU A 323 20.01 15.18 -6.88
C GLU A 323 18.73 15.78 -6.29
N LEU A 324 17.58 15.10 -6.41
CA LEU A 324 16.35 15.51 -5.74
C LEU A 324 16.53 15.58 -4.21
N CYS A 325 17.21 14.60 -3.61
CA CYS A 325 17.51 14.62 -2.17
C CYS A 325 18.38 15.83 -1.78
N ASN A 326 19.37 16.21 -2.60
CA ASN A 326 20.19 17.39 -2.37
C ASN A 326 19.36 18.68 -2.42
N LEU A 327 18.46 18.79 -3.41
CA LEU A 327 17.55 19.93 -3.52
C LEU A 327 16.62 20.03 -2.30
N MET A 328 16.00 18.91 -1.91
CA MET A 328 15.16 18.84 -0.71
C MET A 328 15.95 19.18 0.57
N THR A 329 17.18 18.67 0.70
CA THR A 329 18.06 18.97 1.84
C THR A 329 18.36 20.46 1.91
N SER A 330 18.62 21.11 0.76
CA SER A 330 18.83 22.56 0.70
C SER A 330 17.59 23.33 1.17
N SER A 331 16.39 22.93 0.77
CA SER A 331 15.14 23.58 1.22
C SER A 331 14.87 23.34 2.71
N VAL A 332 15.15 22.13 3.22
CA VAL A 332 15.00 21.81 4.65
C VAL A 332 16.02 22.58 5.51
N LYS A 333 17.20 22.86 4.97
CA LYS A 333 18.19 23.72 5.64
C LYS A 333 17.66 25.14 5.86
N GLU A 334 16.96 25.72 4.88
CA GLU A 334 16.31 27.04 5.06
C GLU A 334 15.22 27.00 6.13
N MET A 335 14.48 25.90 6.23
CA MET A 335 13.50 25.69 7.31
C MET A 335 14.19 25.59 8.68
N THR A 336 15.37 24.98 8.73
CA THR A 336 16.20 24.90 9.93
C THR A 336 16.72 26.28 10.34
N GLU A 337 17.12 27.12 9.39
CA GLU A 337 17.51 28.51 9.67
C GLU A 337 16.33 29.32 10.22
N ARG A 338 15.15 29.18 9.62
CA ARG A 338 13.91 29.78 10.12
C ARG A 338 13.57 29.31 11.54
N LYS A 339 13.68 28.01 11.81
CA LYS A 339 13.52 27.42 13.15
C LYS A 339 14.40 28.12 14.19
N MET A 340 15.66 28.41 13.85
CA MET A 340 16.58 29.12 14.75
C MET A 340 16.16 30.56 15.00
N LEU A 341 15.67 31.27 13.98
CA LEU A 341 15.15 32.63 14.13
C LEU A 341 13.89 32.67 15.00
N MET A 342 12.97 31.72 14.84
CA MET A 342 11.77 31.61 15.69
C MET A 342 12.12 31.37 17.16
N LYS A 343 13.06 30.47 17.43
CA LYS A 343 13.57 30.23 18.78
C LYS A 343 14.27 31.46 19.37
N LEU A 344 14.96 32.25 18.54
CA LEU A 344 15.53 33.52 18.97
C LEU A 344 14.44 34.54 19.33
N ALA A 345 13.43 34.72 18.48
CA ALA A 345 12.31 35.62 18.74
C ALA A 345 11.58 35.26 20.05
N LEU A 346 11.26 33.98 20.25
CA LEU A 346 10.63 33.50 21.49
C LEU A 346 11.46 33.84 22.73
N ARG A 347 12.79 33.64 22.67
CA ARG A 347 13.69 33.99 23.79
C ARG A 347 13.69 35.48 24.07
N LEU A 348 13.69 36.32 23.03
CA LEU A 348 13.67 37.77 23.19
C LEU A 348 12.36 38.23 23.85
N VAL A 349 11.20 37.73 23.41
CA VAL A 349 9.90 38.11 24.02
C VAL A 349 9.76 37.60 25.44
N LYS A 350 10.19 36.36 25.70
CA LYS A 350 10.07 35.74 27.03
C LYS A 350 11.01 36.31 28.09
N SER A 351 12.07 37.01 27.68
CA SER A 351 13.06 37.55 28.62
C SER A 351 12.49 38.60 29.58
N GLY A 352 11.21 39.00 29.43
CA GLY A 352 10.46 39.81 30.39
C GLY A 352 10.90 41.27 30.49
N ASP A 353 12.03 41.61 29.86
CA ASP A 353 12.62 42.93 29.88
C ASP A 353 12.05 43.76 28.73
N VAL A 354 11.06 44.59 29.05
CA VAL A 354 10.26 45.37 28.10
C VAL A 354 10.96 46.67 27.65
N ALA A 355 12.29 46.61 27.61
CA ALA A 355 13.07 47.64 26.96
C ALA A 355 12.59 47.79 25.48
N PRO A 356 12.17 48.99 25.03
CA PRO A 356 11.67 49.21 23.68
C PRO A 356 12.62 48.71 22.58
N GLU A 357 13.93 48.70 22.84
CA GLU A 357 14.94 48.16 21.93
C GLU A 357 14.83 46.64 21.73
N LYS A 358 14.54 45.88 22.80
CA LYS A 358 14.36 44.42 22.72
C LYS A 358 13.07 44.06 21.96
N MET A 359 12.02 44.85 22.13
CA MET A 359 10.77 44.70 21.37
C MET A 359 10.97 45.00 19.88
N LYS A 360 11.66 46.10 19.53
CA LYS A 360 12.05 46.40 18.15
C LYS A 360 12.90 45.28 17.54
N LYS A 361 13.88 44.77 18.28
CA LYS A 361 14.73 43.65 17.83
C LYS A 361 13.92 42.37 17.62
N THR A 362 12.98 42.07 18.50
CA THR A 362 12.07 40.93 18.34
C THR A 362 11.26 41.06 17.06
N LYS A 363 10.62 42.22 16.87
CA LYS A 363 9.82 42.51 15.67
C LYS A 363 10.63 42.30 14.40
N GLU A 364 11.87 42.79 14.37
CA GLU A 364 12.76 42.59 13.22
C GLU A 364 13.09 41.12 12.97
N VAL A 365 13.35 40.33 14.02
CA VAL A 365 13.59 38.88 13.89
C VAL A 365 12.32 38.17 13.38
N LEU A 366 11.14 38.50 13.90
CA LEU A 366 9.86 37.92 13.47
C LEU A 366 9.51 38.29 12.03
N ARG A 367 9.74 39.55 11.63
CA ARG A 367 9.56 40.00 10.25
C ARG A 367 10.46 39.22 9.30
N ARG A 368 11.74 39.05 9.66
CA ARG A 368 12.68 38.22 8.91
C ARG A 368 12.23 36.76 8.81
N CYS A 369 11.65 36.17 9.87
CA CYS A 369 11.06 34.83 9.82
C CYS A 369 9.95 34.72 8.76
N VAL A 370 9.05 35.70 8.71
CA VAL A 370 7.91 35.73 7.78
C VAL A 370 8.39 35.94 6.34
N GLU A 371 9.35 36.83 6.13
CA GLU A 371 9.95 37.13 4.82
C GLU A 371 10.67 35.95 4.20
N CYS A 372 11.36 35.12 5.00
CA CYS A 372 11.95 33.85 4.53
C CYS A 372 10.94 32.90 3.86
N THR A 373 9.63 33.05 4.10
CA THR A 373 8.59 32.27 3.39
C THR A 373 8.30 32.81 1.99
N ARG A 374 8.29 34.14 1.86
CA ARG A 374 7.75 34.83 0.67
C ARG A 374 8.74 34.85 -0.49
N ALA A 375 10.03 34.72 -0.21
CA ALA A 375 11.10 34.66 -1.21
C ALA A 375 11.17 33.31 -1.97
N ARG A 376 10.31 32.33 -1.68
CA ARG A 376 10.34 30.99 -2.29
C ARG A 376 9.87 30.94 -3.77
N GLY A 377 9.37 32.05 -4.30
CA GLY A 377 8.60 32.09 -5.56
C GLY A 377 9.38 32.04 -6.87
N ASP A 378 10.70 32.23 -6.90
CA ASP A 378 11.48 32.35 -8.15
C ASP A 378 12.74 31.47 -8.16
N ASP A 379 12.58 30.21 -7.75
CA ASP A 379 13.73 29.36 -7.49
C ASP A 379 14.10 28.50 -8.71
N GLU A 380 15.26 28.78 -9.31
CA GLU A 380 15.94 27.90 -10.27
C GLU A 380 16.01 26.45 -9.76
N ARG A 381 16.11 26.25 -8.43
CA ARG A 381 16.07 24.93 -7.79
C ARG A 381 14.72 24.24 -7.95
N CYS A 382 13.61 24.97 -7.92
CA CYS A 382 12.28 24.42 -8.16
C CYS A 382 12.14 23.95 -9.60
N LEU A 383 12.58 24.76 -10.56
CA LEU A 383 12.62 24.37 -11.98
C LEU A 383 13.50 23.13 -12.19
N ARG A 384 14.69 23.10 -11.59
CA ARG A 384 15.58 21.93 -11.64
C ARG A 384 14.92 20.70 -11.04
N ALA A 385 14.23 20.82 -9.90
CA ALA A 385 13.51 19.71 -9.28
C ALA A 385 12.40 19.17 -10.17
N LYS A 386 11.63 20.03 -10.84
CA LYS A 386 10.61 19.62 -11.82
C LYS A 386 11.20 18.90 -13.02
N VAL A 387 12.32 19.39 -13.55
CA VAL A 387 13.06 18.73 -14.64
C VAL A 387 13.48 17.33 -14.20
N LEU A 388 14.10 17.20 -13.02
CA LEU A 388 14.51 15.91 -12.46
C LEU A 388 13.33 14.95 -12.25
N ILE A 389 12.19 15.44 -11.76
CA ILE A 389 10.97 14.62 -11.64
C ILE A 389 10.50 14.11 -13.01
N GLY A 390 10.52 14.98 -14.04
CA GLY A 390 10.22 14.58 -15.42
C GLY A 390 11.21 13.56 -15.98
N GLU A 391 12.49 13.70 -15.66
CA GLU A 391 13.55 12.76 -16.05
C GLU A 391 13.45 11.41 -15.32
N VAL A 392 13.02 11.39 -14.05
CA VAL A 392 12.73 10.17 -13.29
C VAL A 392 11.50 9.48 -13.86
N SER A 393 10.44 10.24 -14.13
CA SER A 393 9.20 9.75 -14.75
C SER A 393 9.48 9.12 -16.12
N SER A 394 10.20 9.83 -17.00
CA SER A 394 10.51 9.32 -18.34
C SER A 394 11.52 8.17 -18.30
N GLY A 395 12.49 8.19 -17.38
CA GLY A 395 13.45 7.11 -17.17
C GLY A 395 12.78 5.82 -16.72
N ALA A 396 11.83 5.89 -15.79
CA ALA A 396 11.03 4.74 -15.36
C ALA A 396 10.25 4.15 -16.54
N CYS A 397 9.60 5.00 -17.35
CA CYS A 397 8.80 4.59 -18.51
C CYS A 397 9.60 4.00 -19.69
N LYS A 398 10.93 4.17 -19.75
CA LYS A 398 11.77 3.67 -20.87
C LYS A 398 12.05 2.17 -20.81
N LEU A 399 11.89 1.55 -19.65
CA LEU A 399 12.14 0.11 -19.50
C LEU A 399 10.92 -0.68 -20.02
N PRO A 400 11.11 -1.74 -20.85
CA PRO A 400 10.02 -2.64 -21.18
C PRO A 400 9.43 -3.22 -19.88
N VAL A 401 8.11 -3.23 -19.74
CA VAL A 401 7.48 -3.72 -18.49
C VAL A 401 7.86 -5.17 -18.18
N GLY A 402 8.09 -5.98 -19.21
CA GLY A 402 8.54 -7.37 -19.10
C GLY A 402 7.46 -8.30 -18.53
N GLU A 403 7.57 -9.60 -18.83
CA GLU A 403 6.70 -10.62 -18.22
C GLU A 403 7.10 -10.89 -16.77
N VAL A 404 6.11 -11.14 -15.89
CA VAL A 404 6.34 -11.46 -14.46
C VAL A 404 7.07 -12.79 -14.28
N SER A 405 6.97 -13.68 -15.28
CA SER A 405 7.59 -15.01 -15.32
C SER A 405 9.12 -14.97 -15.36
N ASN A 406 9.71 -13.83 -15.70
CA ASN A 406 11.16 -13.66 -15.81
C ASN A 406 11.68 -12.71 -14.72
N GLU A 407 12.76 -13.10 -14.05
CA GLU A 407 13.48 -12.31 -13.04
C GLU A 407 13.83 -10.90 -13.52
N ALA A 408 14.28 -10.75 -14.77
CA ALA A 408 14.55 -9.44 -15.37
C ALA A 408 13.26 -8.60 -15.51
N GLY A 409 12.12 -9.23 -15.76
CA GLY A 409 10.80 -8.59 -15.75
C GLY A 409 10.39 -8.12 -14.35
N VAL A 410 10.64 -8.93 -13.31
CA VAL A 410 10.40 -8.53 -11.91
C VAL A 410 11.23 -7.30 -11.53
N VAL A 411 12.51 -7.27 -11.90
CA VAL A 411 13.39 -6.10 -11.67
C VAL A 411 12.88 -4.87 -12.43
N ARG A 412 12.51 -4.99 -13.71
CA ARG A 412 11.96 -3.86 -14.48
C ARG A 412 10.69 -3.31 -13.85
N ARG A 413 9.76 -4.17 -13.45
CA ARG A 413 8.52 -3.75 -12.76
C ARG A 413 8.81 -3.07 -11.41
N THR A 414 9.82 -3.55 -10.69
CA THR A 414 10.27 -2.94 -9.44
C THR A 414 10.82 -1.52 -9.67
N LEU A 415 11.62 -1.33 -10.72
CA LEU A 415 12.14 -0.01 -11.11
C LEU A 415 11.03 0.94 -11.56
N HIS A 416 10.03 0.44 -12.30
CA HIS A 416 8.82 1.20 -12.65
C HIS A 416 8.07 1.67 -11.41
N ALA A 417 7.82 0.77 -10.46
CA ALA A 417 7.15 1.10 -9.20
C ALA A 417 7.95 2.12 -8.39
N LEU A 418 9.28 1.96 -8.30
CA LEU A 418 10.16 2.93 -7.65
C LEU A 418 10.06 4.32 -8.29
N GLY A 419 10.14 4.36 -9.62
CA GLY A 419 10.02 5.58 -10.40
C GLY A 419 8.71 6.30 -10.14
N ALA A 420 7.59 5.60 -10.32
CA ALA A 420 6.25 6.14 -10.11
C ALA A 420 6.06 6.70 -8.69
N LEU A 421 6.38 5.92 -7.66
CA LEU A 421 6.21 6.35 -6.26
C LEU A 421 7.14 7.52 -5.90
N THR A 422 8.36 7.52 -6.43
CA THR A 422 9.31 8.63 -6.25
C THR A 422 8.77 9.90 -6.90
N VAL A 423 8.20 9.81 -8.10
CA VAL A 423 7.59 10.95 -8.79
C VAL A 423 6.42 11.51 -7.99
N VAL A 424 5.52 10.65 -7.51
CA VAL A 424 4.35 11.06 -6.70
C VAL A 424 4.79 11.83 -5.46
N VAL A 425 5.68 11.24 -4.65
CA VAL A 425 6.12 11.84 -3.39
C VAL A 425 6.98 13.09 -3.64
N SER A 426 7.90 13.04 -4.61
CA SER A 426 8.77 14.19 -4.93
C SER A 426 7.97 15.37 -5.46
N ASN A 427 6.93 15.14 -6.26
CA ASN A 427 6.02 16.20 -6.70
C ASN A 427 5.39 16.94 -5.52
N VAL A 428 4.90 16.21 -4.51
CA VAL A 428 4.32 16.82 -3.31
C VAL A 428 5.36 17.60 -2.53
N LEU A 429 6.52 16.99 -2.27
CA LEU A 429 7.59 17.62 -1.51
C LEU A 429 8.10 18.88 -2.20
N VAL A 430 8.35 18.84 -3.50
CA VAL A 430 8.80 19.99 -4.29
C VAL A 430 7.73 21.08 -4.28
N SER A 431 6.46 20.75 -4.50
CA SER A 431 5.42 21.77 -4.50
C SER A 431 5.31 22.47 -3.15
N VAL A 432 5.41 21.71 -2.06
CA VAL A 432 5.32 22.25 -0.70
C VAL A 432 6.57 23.04 -0.31
N LEU A 433 7.77 22.48 -0.54
CA LEU A 433 9.03 23.11 -0.14
C LEU A 433 9.28 24.42 -0.89
N TYR A 434 8.91 24.47 -2.18
CA TYR A 434 9.09 25.65 -3.04
C TYR A 434 7.82 26.50 -3.20
N GLY A 435 6.73 26.18 -2.50
CA GLY A 435 5.50 27.00 -2.49
C GLY A 435 4.76 27.07 -3.82
N GLN A 436 4.78 25.99 -4.61
CA GLN A 436 4.06 25.89 -5.89
C GLN A 436 2.62 25.43 -5.68
N SER A 437 1.67 26.10 -6.33
CA SER A 437 0.23 25.85 -6.19
C SER A 437 -0.32 24.68 -7.00
N GLU A 438 0.46 24.08 -7.90
CA GLU A 438 -0.05 23.05 -8.80
C GLU A 438 0.88 21.83 -8.89
N ILE A 439 0.35 20.67 -8.54
CA ILE A 439 0.97 19.38 -8.84
C ILE A 439 0.32 18.78 -10.09
N LYS A 440 1.16 18.33 -11.03
CA LYS A 440 0.69 17.53 -12.16
C LYS A 440 0.53 16.07 -11.76
N GLU A 441 -0.60 15.47 -12.12
CA GLU A 441 -0.83 14.04 -11.97
C GLU A 441 0.12 13.27 -12.89
N HIS A 442 0.77 12.24 -12.33
CA HIS A 442 1.62 11.29 -13.02
C HIS A 442 0.91 9.95 -13.05
N ARG A 443 0.16 9.70 -14.11
CA ARG A 443 -0.65 8.49 -14.21
C ARG A 443 0.23 7.27 -14.44
N VAL A 444 0.12 6.30 -13.53
CA VAL A 444 0.66 4.96 -13.70
C VAL A 444 -0.16 4.22 -14.76
N THR A 445 0.51 3.54 -15.67
CA THR A 445 -0.14 2.78 -16.75
C THR A 445 -0.95 1.61 -16.18
N ASN A 446 -2.11 1.33 -16.77
CA ASN A 446 -3.03 0.26 -16.34
C ASN A 446 -2.46 -1.17 -16.51
N GLU A 447 -1.23 -1.29 -17.03
CA GLU A 447 -0.50 -2.56 -17.16
C GLU A 447 -0.10 -3.14 -15.79
N PHE A 448 -0.04 -2.29 -14.75
CA PHE A 448 0.21 -2.72 -13.38
C PHE A 448 -1.11 -2.95 -12.65
N SER A 449 -1.25 -4.10 -11.98
CA SER A 449 -2.44 -4.42 -11.17
C SER A 449 -2.70 -3.44 -10.03
N TRP A 450 -1.67 -2.70 -9.60
CA TRP A 450 -1.76 -1.67 -8.56
C TRP A 450 -1.98 -0.25 -9.12
N ALA A 451 -2.01 -0.06 -10.44
CA ALA A 451 -2.10 1.26 -11.07
C ALA A 451 -3.33 2.05 -10.62
N ASP A 452 -4.51 1.45 -10.66
CA ASP A 452 -5.75 2.12 -10.26
C ASP A 452 -5.73 2.58 -8.80
N SER A 453 -5.11 1.77 -7.91
CA SER A 453 -4.97 2.11 -6.50
C SER A 453 -4.03 3.29 -6.31
N VAL A 454 -2.86 3.28 -6.97
CA VAL A 454 -1.90 4.38 -6.86
C VAL A 454 -2.42 5.65 -7.52
N ASN A 455 -3.03 5.55 -8.70
CA ASN A 455 -3.67 6.68 -9.37
C ASN A 455 -4.79 7.28 -8.52
N SER A 456 -5.61 6.44 -7.86
CA SER A 456 -6.66 6.92 -6.94
C SER A 456 -6.09 7.67 -5.74
N VAL A 457 -5.05 7.13 -5.09
CA VAL A 457 -4.37 7.77 -3.95
C VAL A 457 -3.69 9.06 -4.39
N GLN A 458 -2.99 9.04 -5.52
CA GLN A 458 -2.33 10.20 -6.08
C GLN A 458 -3.33 11.30 -6.39
N LYS A 459 -4.46 10.98 -7.02
CA LYS A 459 -5.51 11.95 -7.31
C LYS A 459 -6.00 12.63 -6.03
N GLN A 460 -6.24 11.85 -4.96
CA GLN A 460 -6.63 12.41 -3.67
C GLN A 460 -5.56 13.35 -3.09
N ILE A 461 -4.27 12.98 -3.19
CA ILE A 461 -3.16 13.82 -2.75
C ILE A 461 -3.07 15.11 -3.57
N VAL A 462 -3.19 15.01 -4.90
CA VAL A 462 -3.15 16.15 -5.82
C VAL A 462 -4.32 17.09 -5.56
N ASP A 463 -5.53 16.56 -5.43
CA ASP A 463 -6.74 17.34 -5.10
C ASP A 463 -6.56 18.06 -3.75
N GLN A 464 -5.94 17.41 -2.76
CA GLN A 464 -5.67 18.04 -1.45
C GLN A 464 -4.63 19.16 -1.52
N VAL A 465 -3.54 18.94 -2.24
CA VAL A 465 -2.48 19.95 -2.39
C VAL A 465 -2.99 21.14 -3.20
N ASN A 466 -3.77 20.89 -4.26
CA ASN A 466 -4.29 21.96 -5.12
C ASN A 466 -5.47 22.71 -4.48
N ALA A 467 -6.22 22.10 -3.55
CA ALA A 467 -7.39 22.72 -2.91
C ALA A 467 -7.05 23.64 -1.71
N LYS A 468 -5.81 23.67 -1.21
CA LYS A 468 -5.44 24.38 0.03
C LYS A 468 -4.07 25.06 -0.03
N SER A 469 -3.89 26.00 0.88
CA SER A 469 -2.62 26.61 1.23
C SER A 469 -1.67 25.50 1.76
N LEU A 470 -0.54 25.32 1.07
CA LEU A 470 0.23 24.07 0.98
C LEU A 470 0.77 23.53 2.31
N LEU A 471 0.90 24.35 3.35
CA LEU A 471 1.42 23.89 4.63
C LEU A 471 0.93 24.75 5.81
N THR A 472 -0.15 24.29 6.45
CA THR A 472 -0.80 25.03 7.54
C THR A 472 0.13 25.36 8.70
N GLU A 473 1.16 24.54 8.98
CA GLU A 473 2.12 24.83 10.07
C GLU A 473 2.99 26.07 9.78
N ILE A 474 3.39 26.28 8.52
CA ILE A 474 4.16 27.46 8.10
C ILE A 474 3.26 28.70 8.15
N GLU A 475 2.01 28.57 7.72
CA GLU A 475 1.04 29.66 7.72
C GLU A 475 0.59 30.04 9.12
N ASP A 476 0.34 29.06 9.98
CA ASP A 476 -0.01 29.25 11.38
C ASP A 476 1.12 29.97 12.12
N THR A 477 2.38 29.53 11.92
CA THR A 477 3.54 30.23 12.49
C THR A 477 3.70 31.64 11.93
N ASN A 478 3.46 31.87 10.64
CA ASN A 478 3.51 33.22 10.04
C ASN A 478 2.43 34.14 10.59
N ARG A 479 1.18 33.66 10.63
CA ARG A 479 0.03 34.40 11.16
C ARG A 479 0.25 34.80 12.61
N LEU A 480 0.68 33.85 13.44
CA LEU A 480 0.97 34.14 14.85
C LEU A 480 2.18 35.06 15.02
N ALA A 481 3.22 34.94 14.19
CA ALA A 481 4.34 35.87 14.20
C ALA A 481 3.91 37.32 13.88
N VAL A 482 3.03 37.50 12.88
CA VAL A 482 2.43 38.82 12.56
C VAL A 482 1.61 39.33 13.74
N ASN A 483 0.76 38.49 14.33
CA ASN A 483 -0.03 38.87 15.51
C ASN A 483 0.86 39.29 16.70
N VAL A 484 1.99 38.61 16.93
CA VAL A 484 2.96 39.01 17.96
C VAL A 484 3.54 40.39 17.64
N CYS A 485 3.91 40.66 16.38
CA CYS A 485 4.39 41.98 15.96
C CYS A 485 3.35 43.09 16.20
N ASP A 486 2.09 42.85 15.85
CA ASP A 486 1.01 43.82 16.01
C ASP A 486 0.77 44.14 17.51
N VAL A 487 0.78 43.12 18.37
CA VAL A 487 0.64 43.33 19.82
C VAL A 487 1.87 44.06 20.39
N ILE A 488 3.07 43.81 19.88
CA ILE A 488 4.26 44.58 20.26
C ILE A 488 4.10 46.07 19.90
N ASP A 489 3.57 46.39 18.72
CA ASP A 489 3.32 47.78 18.32
C ASP A 489 2.29 48.47 19.22
N ASP A 490 1.24 47.74 19.62
CA ASP A 490 0.24 48.23 20.58
C ASP A 490 0.87 48.52 21.96
N VAL A 491 1.73 47.64 22.46
CA VAL A 491 2.44 47.83 23.74
C VAL A 491 3.35 49.06 23.71
N ILE A 492 4.06 49.27 22.58
CA ILE A 492 4.95 50.42 22.42
C ILE A 492 4.15 51.74 22.37
N SER A 493 2.94 51.73 21.82
CA SER A 493 2.15 52.94 21.54
C SER A 493 1.18 53.34 22.66
N ASN A 494 0.53 52.37 23.30
CA ASN A 494 -0.66 52.61 24.15
C ASN A 494 -0.44 52.34 25.65
N GLY A 495 0.77 51.97 26.08
CA GLY A 495 1.06 51.62 27.47
C GLY A 495 0.98 50.12 27.75
N TYR A 496 1.28 49.75 29.00
CA TYR A 496 1.85 48.43 29.30
C TYR A 496 0.88 47.39 29.86
N GLU A 497 -0.08 47.78 30.69
CA GLU A 497 -0.65 46.82 31.65
C GLU A 497 -1.73 45.88 31.10
N GLU A 498 -2.64 46.37 30.26
CA GLU A 498 -3.65 45.52 29.62
C GLU A 498 -3.05 44.73 28.44
N GLN A 499 -2.13 45.37 27.73
CA GLN A 499 -1.47 44.83 26.53
C GLN A 499 -0.49 43.70 26.88
N ARG A 500 0.07 43.70 28.10
CA ARG A 500 0.95 42.61 28.57
C ARG A 500 0.24 41.27 28.65
N VAL A 501 -0.98 41.23 29.21
CA VAL A 501 -1.77 39.99 29.31
C VAL A 501 -2.08 39.43 27.91
N ARG A 502 -2.40 40.32 26.98
CA ARG A 502 -2.62 39.96 25.57
C ARG A 502 -1.34 39.44 24.91
N LEU A 503 -0.20 40.08 25.16
CA LEU A 503 1.11 39.63 24.64
C LEU A 503 1.47 38.25 25.16
N GLU A 504 1.36 38.01 26.47
CA GLU A 504 1.65 36.71 27.08
C GLU A 504 0.80 35.59 26.47
N LYS A 505 -0.50 35.85 26.23
CA LYS A 505 -1.40 34.89 25.57
C LYS A 505 -0.94 34.58 24.14
N VAL A 506 -0.71 35.59 23.31
CA VAL A 506 -0.33 35.39 21.90
C VAL A 506 1.05 34.73 21.77
N VAL A 507 1.98 35.05 22.68
CA VAL A 507 3.32 34.44 22.73
C VAL A 507 3.23 32.96 23.09
N LYS A 508 2.33 32.58 23.99
CA LYS A 508 2.09 31.17 24.33
C LYS A 508 1.56 30.38 23.13
N GLU A 509 0.56 30.92 22.42
CA GLU A 509 0.03 30.30 21.19
C GLU A 509 1.10 30.19 20.09
N TYR A 510 1.94 31.23 19.94
CA TYR A 510 3.08 31.22 19.03
C TYR A 510 4.10 30.15 19.41
N GLU A 511 4.44 30.02 20.69
CA GLU A 511 5.36 29.00 21.19
C GLU A 511 4.89 27.58 20.86
N GLU A 512 3.63 27.24 21.17
CA GLU A 512 3.07 25.92 20.90
C GLU A 512 3.17 25.56 19.40
N THR A 513 2.95 26.55 18.54
CA THR A 513 3.04 26.36 17.09
C THR A 513 4.48 26.27 16.61
N VAL A 514 5.41 27.05 17.19
CA VAL A 514 6.85 26.95 16.92
C VAL A 514 7.40 25.59 17.33
N VAL A 515 6.96 25.02 18.45
CA VAL A 515 7.35 23.66 18.86
C VAL A 515 6.92 22.64 17.83
N ARG A 516 5.64 22.66 17.38
CA ARG A 516 5.16 21.75 16.32
C ARG A 516 5.98 21.90 15.02
N TYR A 517 6.24 23.13 14.61
CA TYR A 517 7.09 23.41 13.44
C TYR A 517 8.52 22.87 13.61
N CYS A 518 9.13 23.09 14.79
CA CYS A 518 10.47 22.59 15.11
C CYS A 518 10.55 21.07 14.99
N ASP A 519 9.62 20.36 15.63
CA ASP A 519 9.55 18.90 15.64
C ASP A 519 9.37 18.38 14.20
N GLY A 520 8.45 18.98 13.45
CA GLY A 520 8.21 18.63 12.05
C GLY A 520 9.43 18.83 11.14
N VAL A 521 10.19 19.92 11.32
CA VAL A 521 11.43 20.16 10.57
C VAL A 521 12.50 19.11 10.90
N ASP A 522 12.64 18.75 12.18
CA ASP A 522 13.60 17.72 12.60
C ASP A 522 13.24 16.34 12.03
N GLU A 523 11.96 15.97 12.12
CA GLU A 523 11.43 14.75 11.51
C GLU A 523 11.71 14.72 10.00
N LEU A 524 11.39 15.79 9.28
CA LEU A 524 11.60 15.87 7.83
C LEU A 524 13.08 15.83 7.46
N THR A 525 13.95 16.51 8.24
CA THR A 525 15.41 16.47 8.07
C THR A 525 15.92 15.03 8.17
N ASN A 526 15.50 14.30 9.19
CA ASN A 526 15.87 12.91 9.38
C ASN A 526 15.33 12.02 8.25
N GLY A 527 14.09 12.25 7.80
CA GLY A 527 13.50 11.55 6.67
C GLY A 527 14.33 11.72 5.39
N VAL A 528 14.65 12.96 5.00
CA VAL A 528 15.42 13.26 3.78
C VAL A 528 16.83 12.67 3.85
N ASN A 529 17.50 12.80 4.99
CA ASN A 529 18.81 12.17 5.21
C ASN A 529 18.72 10.63 5.12
N GLY A 530 17.65 10.05 5.66
CA GLY A 530 17.36 8.62 5.57
C GLY A 530 17.21 8.16 4.12
N LEU A 531 16.45 8.90 3.30
CA LEU A 531 16.28 8.60 1.89
C LEU A 531 17.60 8.71 1.13
N PHE A 532 18.35 9.80 1.32
CA PHE A 532 19.66 9.99 0.68
C PHE A 532 20.60 8.83 1.00
N ASN A 533 20.74 8.48 2.28
CA ASN A 533 21.58 7.38 2.72
C ASN A 533 21.11 6.03 2.20
N GLY A 534 19.79 5.81 2.16
CA GLY A 534 19.18 4.60 1.60
C GLY A 534 19.53 4.42 0.12
N VAL A 535 19.31 5.46 -0.68
CA VAL A 535 19.64 5.45 -2.12
C VAL A 535 21.13 5.28 -2.35
N MET A 536 21.98 5.98 -1.59
CA MET A 536 23.44 5.83 -1.66
C MET A 536 23.89 4.40 -1.33
N LYS A 537 23.33 3.79 -0.28
CA LYS A 537 23.65 2.41 0.12
C LYS A 537 23.27 1.44 -0.99
N THR A 538 22.08 1.58 -1.57
CA THR A 538 21.62 0.76 -2.69
C THR A 538 22.54 0.91 -3.89
N ARG A 539 22.84 2.15 -4.30
CA ARG A 539 23.75 2.47 -5.40
C ARG A 539 25.15 1.87 -5.20
N ASN A 540 25.72 2.01 -4.00
CA ASN A 540 27.05 1.48 -3.69
C ASN A 540 27.05 -0.06 -3.67
N GLY A 541 26.03 -0.70 -3.09
CA GLY A 541 25.88 -2.15 -3.15
C GLY A 541 25.74 -2.67 -4.59
N VAL A 542 25.05 -1.90 -5.43
CA VAL A 542 24.93 -2.13 -6.87
C VAL A 542 26.28 -1.94 -7.60
N LEU A 543 27.14 -1.00 -7.20
CA LEU A 543 28.49 -0.86 -7.76
C LEU A 543 29.44 -1.97 -7.30
N ASP A 544 29.41 -2.34 -6.01
CA ASP A 544 30.35 -3.28 -5.41
C ASP A 544 30.20 -4.69 -5.98
N GLY A 545 28.98 -5.13 -6.27
CA GLY A 545 28.82 -6.40 -6.96
C GLY A 545 29.32 -6.38 -8.42
N VAL A 546 29.50 -5.21 -9.07
CA VAL A 546 30.10 -5.14 -10.43
C VAL A 546 31.58 -5.40 -10.31
N ARG A 547 32.21 -4.80 -9.29
CA ARG A 547 33.64 -4.99 -9.00
C ARG A 547 33.94 -6.44 -8.66
N LYS A 548 33.17 -7.03 -7.74
CA LYS A 548 33.32 -8.45 -7.35
C LYS A 548 33.13 -9.41 -8.53
N GLY A 549 32.17 -9.14 -9.43
CA GLY A 549 31.98 -9.94 -10.65
C GLY A 549 33.16 -9.87 -11.62
N ARG A 550 33.79 -8.69 -11.77
CA ARG A 550 35.01 -8.52 -12.58
C ARG A 550 36.23 -9.22 -11.99
N ASP A 551 36.38 -9.18 -10.66
CA ASP A 551 37.50 -9.83 -9.96
C ASP A 551 37.39 -11.37 -9.97
N ALA A 552 36.17 -11.91 -10.03
CA ALA A 552 35.94 -13.34 -10.21
C ALA A 552 36.21 -13.81 -11.65
N ALA A 553 35.86 -12.98 -12.65
CA ALA A 553 36.11 -13.28 -14.05
C ALA A 553 37.60 -13.17 -14.46
N SER A 554 38.39 -12.32 -13.78
CA SER A 554 39.83 -12.18 -14.03
C SER A 554 40.68 -13.31 -13.42
N LYS A 555 40.11 -14.09 -12.50
CA LYS A 555 40.70 -15.31 -11.94
C LYS A 555 40.24 -16.55 -12.72
N GLY A 556 40.63 -16.64 -14.00
CA GLY A 556 40.45 -17.85 -14.80
C GLY A 556 41.16 -19.08 -14.19
N PRO A 557 40.77 -20.32 -14.57
CA PRO A 557 41.23 -21.53 -13.91
C PRO A 557 42.75 -21.67 -14.05
N GLN A 558 43.47 -21.57 -12.92
CA GLN A 558 44.88 -21.92 -12.86
C GLN A 558 45.01 -23.40 -13.25
N LYS A 559 45.46 -23.65 -14.49
CA LYS A 559 45.94 -24.96 -14.92
C LYS A 559 46.98 -25.43 -13.91
N ARG A 560 46.61 -26.43 -13.12
CA ARG A 560 47.51 -27.15 -12.22
C ARG A 560 48.54 -27.84 -13.10
N ILE A 561 49.71 -27.22 -13.28
CA ILE A 561 50.86 -27.86 -13.91
C ILE A 561 51.33 -28.93 -12.93
N THR A 562 50.96 -30.18 -13.19
CA THR A 562 51.56 -31.34 -12.53
C THR A 562 52.95 -31.55 -13.12
N SER A 563 53.99 -31.29 -12.32
CA SER A 563 55.35 -31.70 -12.63
C SER A 563 55.44 -33.22 -12.77
N PRO A 564 56.21 -33.75 -13.74
CA PRO A 564 56.44 -35.18 -13.85
C PRO A 564 57.30 -35.66 -12.68
N LYS A 565 56.89 -36.77 -12.05
CA LYS A 565 57.72 -37.51 -11.09
C LYS A 565 58.75 -38.32 -11.88
N ASN A 566 60.01 -38.25 -11.43
CA ASN A 566 61.14 -39.08 -11.84
C ASN A 566 60.87 -40.57 -11.72
#